data_AF-A0ABD3ZGQ0-F1
#
_entry.id   AF-A0ABD3ZGQ0-F1
#
_cell.length_a   1.000
_cell.length_b   1.000
_cell.length_c   1.000
_cell.angle_alpha   90.00
_cell.angle_beta   90.00
_cell.angle_gamma   90.00
#
_symmetry.space_group_name_H-M   'P 1'
#
loop_
_entity.id
_entity.type
_entity.pdbx_description
1 polymer ?
#
loop_
_entity_poly.entity_id
_entity_poly.type
_entity_poly.pdbx_seq_one_letter_code
_entity_poly.pdbx_strand_id
1 'polypeptide(L)'
;MDSKTLGKITQSFICFSIFILWYFISYVSLLLSNYKALYQSGYLIPFMSFALWTPFSYIAIRKYSFHYKDINKGSIDIKSALFFIFFIITLRIISAFYDKPEVWTESIVTYSSFSFFLFSFCVCFLAPIYEEIVFRGFLLNAFLLWGPKVKVYGIVLTSLLFSLMHTQYNSPTTFIELFTFSVILCYARIYKNGLLLPIFLHCIFNSFATILVILSR
;
A
#
# COMPACT_ATOMS: atom_id res chain seq x y z
N MET A 1 -26.21 -3.96 -24.04
CA MET A 1 -25.22 -4.45 -23.05
C MET A 1 -25.96 -5.38 -22.09
N ASP A 2 -25.46 -6.59 -21.84
CA ASP A 2 -26.15 -7.51 -20.92
C ASP A 2 -26.06 -7.06 -19.45
N SER A 3 -26.99 -7.51 -18.62
CA SER A 3 -27.09 -7.12 -17.21
C SER A 3 -25.85 -7.48 -16.39
N LYS A 4 -25.16 -8.56 -16.78
CA LYS A 4 -23.92 -9.03 -16.14
C LYS A 4 -22.76 -8.09 -16.40
N THR A 5 -22.63 -7.60 -17.63
CA THR A 5 -21.61 -6.64 -18.05
C THR A 5 -21.86 -5.29 -17.40
N LEU A 6 -23.12 -4.83 -17.34
CA LEU A 6 -23.48 -3.63 -16.60
C LEU A 6 -23.10 -3.73 -15.12
N GLY A 7 -23.37 -4.87 -14.47
CA GLY A 7 -22.97 -5.13 -13.09
C GLY A 7 -21.46 -5.03 -12.86
N LYS A 8 -20.64 -5.59 -13.76
CA LYS A 8 -19.17 -5.48 -13.70
C LYS A 8 -18.67 -4.06 -13.89
N ILE A 9 -19.30 -3.28 -14.77
CA ILE A 9 -18.95 -1.86 -14.99
C ILE A 9 -19.23 -1.07 -13.72
N THR A 10 -20.42 -1.20 -13.15
CA THR A 10 -20.80 -0.53 -11.89
C THR A 10 -19.82 -0.90 -10.76
N GLN A 11 -19.51 -2.18 -10.63
CA GLN A 11 -18.57 -2.65 -9.61
C GLN A 11 -17.15 -2.09 -9.82
N SER A 12 -16.67 -2.06 -11.06
CA SER A 12 -15.37 -1.47 -11.41
C SER A 12 -15.34 0.03 -11.08
N PHE A 13 -16.42 0.75 -11.41
CA PHE A 13 -16.55 2.18 -11.13
C PHE A 13 -16.51 2.47 -9.61
N ILE A 14 -17.19 1.64 -8.80
CA ILE A 14 -17.13 1.74 -7.34
C ILE A 14 -15.70 1.54 -6.84
N CYS A 15 -15.01 0.50 -7.32
CA CYS A 15 -13.62 0.23 -6.94
C CYS A 15 -12.68 1.39 -7.28
N PHE A 16 -12.75 1.94 -8.50
CA PHE A 16 -11.95 3.12 -8.89
C PHE A 16 -12.31 4.36 -8.08
N SER A 17 -13.60 4.60 -7.82
CA SER A 17 -14.05 5.75 -7.02
C SER A 17 -13.50 5.69 -5.59
N ILE A 18 -13.47 4.51 -4.96
CA ILE A 18 -12.90 4.34 -3.62
C ILE A 18 -11.39 4.65 -3.62
N PHE A 19 -10.65 4.18 -4.62
CA PHE A 19 -9.23 4.51 -4.79
C PHE A 19 -9.01 6.02 -4.95
N ILE A 20 -9.80 6.66 -5.83
CA ILE A 20 -9.70 8.11 -6.08
C ILE A 20 -10.02 8.91 -4.81
N LEU A 21 -11.09 8.56 -4.10
CA LEU A 21 -11.46 9.23 -2.84
C LEU A 21 -10.37 9.06 -1.77
N TRP A 22 -9.78 7.87 -1.66
CA TRP A 22 -8.66 7.63 -0.75
C TRP A 22 -7.41 8.43 -1.14
N TYR A 23 -7.15 8.64 -2.44
CA TYR A 23 -6.08 9.53 -2.87
C TYR A 23 -6.36 10.98 -2.43
N PHE A 24 -7.55 11.50 -2.73
CA PHE A 24 -7.90 12.89 -2.42
C PHE A 24 -8.00 13.18 -0.92
N ILE A 25 -8.41 12.22 -0.09
CA ILE A 25 -8.45 12.42 1.37
C ILE A 25 -7.04 12.68 1.96
N SER A 26 -5.99 12.22 1.27
CA SER A 26 -4.59 12.45 1.68
C SER A 26 -4.22 13.94 1.68
N TYR A 27 -4.87 14.73 0.83
CA TYR A 27 -4.65 16.17 0.70
C TYR A 27 -5.41 17.01 1.72
N VAL A 28 -6.32 16.42 2.51
CA VAL A 28 -7.02 17.11 3.60
C VAL A 28 -6.04 17.67 4.63
N SER A 29 -4.90 16.99 4.82
CA SER A 29 -3.82 17.48 5.69
C SER A 29 -3.30 18.87 5.33
N LEU A 30 -3.32 19.25 4.04
CA LEU A 30 -2.86 20.56 3.58
C LEU A 30 -3.76 21.70 4.04
N LEU A 31 -4.99 21.38 4.45
CA LEU A 31 -5.94 22.36 4.99
C LEU A 31 -5.71 22.65 6.49
N LEU A 32 -4.83 21.88 7.15
CA LEU A 32 -4.50 22.09 8.55
C LEU A 32 -3.59 23.32 8.72
N SER A 33 -3.99 24.25 9.57
CA SER A 33 -3.19 25.45 9.88
C SER A 33 -1.79 25.14 10.41
N ASN A 34 -1.61 23.99 11.05
CA ASN A 34 -0.36 23.49 11.62
C ASN A 34 0.31 22.39 10.78
N TYR A 35 -0.04 22.23 9.49
CA TYR A 35 0.49 21.17 8.61
C TYR A 35 2.02 21.04 8.68
N LYS A 36 2.75 22.15 8.51
CA LYS A 36 4.23 22.14 8.51
C LYS A 36 4.81 21.61 9.82
N ALA A 37 4.24 22.02 10.95
CA ALA A 37 4.66 21.57 12.27
C ALA A 37 4.41 20.08 12.47
N LEU A 38 3.25 19.57 12.03
CA LEU A 38 2.92 18.13 12.08
C LEU A 38 3.85 17.30 11.19
N TYR A 39 4.18 17.80 9.99
CA TYR A 39 5.09 17.13 9.07
C TYR A 39 6.51 17.04 9.66
N GLN A 40 7.07 18.17 10.10
CA GLN A 40 8.43 18.24 10.64
C GLN A 40 8.62 17.48 11.95
N SER A 41 7.56 17.41 12.78
CA SER A 41 7.60 16.66 14.05
C SER A 41 7.39 15.16 13.90
N GLY A 42 7.04 14.67 12.70
CA GLY A 42 6.78 13.25 12.43
C GLY A 42 5.38 12.76 12.81
N TYR A 43 4.50 13.65 13.31
CA TYR A 43 3.13 13.29 13.70
C TYR A 43 2.14 13.26 12.53
N LEU A 44 2.50 13.79 11.35
CA LEU A 44 1.57 13.82 10.22
C LEU A 44 1.12 12.42 9.79
N ILE A 45 2.04 11.48 9.57
CA ILE A 45 1.67 10.12 9.14
C ILE A 45 0.81 9.41 10.20
N PRO A 46 1.19 9.40 11.50
CA PRO A 46 0.32 8.90 12.55
C PRO A 46 -1.08 9.52 12.53
N PHE A 47 -1.17 10.85 12.47
CA PHE A 47 -2.46 11.55 12.38
C PHE A 47 -3.29 11.06 11.18
N MET A 48 -2.68 11.01 9.99
CA MET A 48 -3.36 10.57 8.76
C MET A 48 -3.79 9.10 8.84
N SER A 49 -2.93 8.21 9.34
CA SER A 49 -3.24 6.79 9.48
C SER A 49 -4.41 6.54 10.44
N PHE A 50 -4.43 7.20 11.60
CA PHE A 50 -5.48 7.00 12.61
C PHE A 50 -6.78 7.74 12.28
N ALA A 51 -6.71 8.99 11.81
CA ALA A 51 -7.90 9.82 11.62
C ALA A 51 -8.57 9.59 10.26
N LEU A 52 -7.82 9.24 9.21
CA LEU A 52 -8.32 9.27 7.82
C LEU A 52 -8.15 7.94 7.10
N TRP A 53 -6.91 7.48 6.85
CA TRP A 53 -6.67 6.36 5.94
C TRP A 53 -7.19 5.03 6.46
N THR A 54 -6.96 4.69 7.74
CA THR A 54 -7.46 3.43 8.32
C THR A 54 -8.98 3.44 8.47
N PRO A 55 -9.62 4.46 9.07
CA PRO A 55 -11.08 4.51 9.17
C PRO A 55 -11.77 4.48 7.80
N PHE A 56 -11.27 5.25 6.83
CA PHE A 56 -11.83 5.27 5.48
C PHE A 56 -11.78 3.87 4.85
N SER A 57 -10.59 3.25 4.84
CA SER A 57 -10.39 1.96 4.19
C SER A 57 -11.20 0.85 4.86
N TYR A 58 -11.30 0.88 6.18
CA TYR A 58 -12.15 -0.04 6.94
C TYR A 58 -13.65 0.13 6.61
N ILE A 59 -14.16 1.37 6.61
CA ILE A 59 -15.56 1.63 6.26
C ILE A 59 -15.84 1.23 4.81
N ALA A 60 -14.94 1.56 3.89
CA ALA A 60 -15.07 1.23 2.47
C ALA A 60 -15.16 -0.28 2.25
N ILE A 61 -14.23 -1.08 2.81
CA ILE A 61 -14.25 -2.54 2.63
C ILE A 61 -15.45 -3.18 3.32
N ARG A 62 -15.88 -2.67 4.48
CA ARG A 62 -17.09 -3.15 5.18
C ARG A 62 -18.34 -2.90 4.35
N LYS A 63 -18.54 -1.66 3.86
CA LYS A 63 -19.69 -1.29 3.02
C LYS A 63 -19.70 -2.07 1.71
N TYR A 64 -18.56 -2.18 1.04
CA TYR A 64 -18.43 -2.94 -0.20
C TYR A 64 -18.78 -4.42 0.00
N SER A 65 -18.31 -5.01 1.12
CA SER A 65 -18.54 -6.42 1.46
C SER A 65 -20.01 -6.78 1.72
N PHE A 66 -20.90 -5.80 1.91
CA PHE A 66 -22.34 -6.07 1.98
C PHE A 66 -22.93 -6.44 0.61
N HIS A 67 -22.39 -5.88 -0.47
CA HIS A 67 -22.92 -6.06 -1.82
C HIS A 67 -22.09 -7.04 -2.66
N TYR A 68 -20.77 -7.06 -2.48
CA TYR A 68 -19.82 -7.86 -3.27
C TYR A 68 -18.92 -8.69 -2.36
N LYS A 69 -18.62 -9.94 -2.74
CA LYS A 69 -17.86 -10.91 -1.91
C LYS A 69 -16.54 -11.36 -2.56
N ASP A 70 -16.05 -10.60 -3.52
CA ASP A 70 -14.85 -10.92 -4.32
C ASP A 70 -13.53 -10.39 -3.71
N ILE A 71 -13.62 -9.46 -2.76
CA ILE A 71 -12.49 -9.07 -1.89
C ILE A 71 -12.47 -9.98 -0.67
N ASN A 72 -11.72 -11.07 -0.76
CA ASN A 72 -11.61 -12.04 0.33
C ASN A 72 -10.46 -11.71 1.29
N LYS A 73 -10.61 -12.16 2.54
CA LYS A 73 -9.51 -12.15 3.52
C LYS A 73 -8.35 -13.06 3.07
N GLY A 74 -8.66 -14.25 2.55
CA GLY A 74 -7.67 -15.26 2.19
C GLY A 74 -7.01 -15.90 3.42
N SER A 75 -5.88 -16.59 3.19
CA SER A 75 -5.09 -17.26 4.22
C SER A 75 -3.60 -17.06 4.00
N ILE A 76 -2.80 -17.34 5.02
CA ILE A 76 -1.34 -17.44 4.94
C ILE A 76 -0.98 -18.90 5.22
N ASP A 77 -0.13 -19.47 4.38
CA ASP A 77 0.55 -20.73 4.66
C ASP A 77 2.06 -20.52 4.53
N ILE A 78 2.83 -21.33 5.23
CA ILE A 78 4.28 -21.13 5.32
C ILE A 78 4.98 -21.25 3.96
N LYS A 79 4.49 -22.12 3.05
CA LYS A 79 5.13 -22.33 1.75
C LYS A 79 4.96 -21.10 0.87
N SER A 80 3.74 -20.57 0.78
CA SER A 80 3.50 -19.33 0.01
C SER A 80 4.20 -18.13 0.65
N ALA A 81 4.18 -18.01 1.98
CA ALA A 81 4.91 -16.94 2.67
C ALA A 81 6.41 -16.97 2.34
N LEU A 82 7.07 -18.13 2.50
CA LEU A 82 8.50 -18.26 2.20
C LEU A 82 8.81 -18.00 0.73
N PHE A 83 7.96 -18.47 -0.19
CA PHE A 83 8.12 -18.22 -1.63
C PHE A 83 8.14 -16.73 -1.95
N PHE A 84 7.17 -15.96 -1.45
CA PHE A 84 7.11 -14.52 -1.70
C PHE A 84 8.17 -13.73 -0.91
N ILE A 85 8.50 -14.16 0.32
CA ILE A 85 9.61 -13.58 1.09
C ILE A 85 10.94 -13.74 0.34
N PHE A 86 11.18 -14.86 -0.33
CA PHE A 86 12.37 -15.05 -1.15
C PHE A 86 12.48 -13.98 -2.26
N PHE A 87 11.38 -13.67 -2.96
CA PHE A 87 11.40 -12.59 -3.97
C PHE A 87 11.63 -11.21 -3.35
N ILE A 88 11.05 -10.94 -2.18
CA ILE A 88 11.25 -9.68 -1.47
C ILE A 88 12.70 -9.52 -1.01
N ILE A 89 13.30 -10.57 -0.45
CA ILE A 89 14.72 -10.57 -0.04
C ILE A 89 15.61 -10.39 -1.27
N THR A 90 15.33 -11.10 -2.37
CA THR A 90 16.07 -10.96 -3.62
C THR A 90 15.99 -9.53 -4.15
N LEU A 91 14.80 -8.93 -4.17
CA LEU A 91 14.60 -7.53 -4.53
C LEU A 91 15.43 -6.61 -3.63
N ARG A 92 15.39 -6.80 -2.31
CA ARG A 92 16.17 -5.99 -1.36
C ARG A 92 17.67 -6.10 -1.55
N ILE A 93 18.18 -7.29 -1.84
CA ILE A 93 19.60 -7.50 -2.13
C ILE A 93 19.98 -6.75 -3.41
N ILE A 94 19.16 -6.84 -4.47
CA ILE A 94 19.40 -6.13 -5.72
C ILE A 94 19.37 -4.61 -5.50
N SER A 95 18.34 -4.10 -4.82
CA SER A 95 18.21 -2.68 -4.51
C SER A 95 19.40 -2.13 -3.72
N ALA A 96 19.95 -2.90 -2.78
CA ALA A 96 21.09 -2.47 -1.97
C ALA A 96 22.34 -2.08 -2.79
N PHE A 97 22.50 -2.59 -4.02
CA PHE A 97 23.59 -2.18 -4.92
C PHE A 97 23.38 -0.80 -5.57
N TYR A 98 22.14 -0.29 -5.58
CA TYR A 98 21.73 0.94 -6.26
C TYR A 98 21.00 1.93 -5.33
N ASP A 99 20.92 1.61 -4.04
CA ASP A 99 20.28 2.45 -3.03
C ASP A 99 21.00 3.80 -2.97
N LYS A 100 20.19 4.86 -2.97
CA LYS A 100 20.67 6.23 -2.79
C LYS A 100 20.04 6.79 -1.52
N PRO A 101 20.74 7.68 -0.79
CA PRO A 101 20.13 8.38 0.32
C PRO A 101 18.87 9.14 -0.13
N GLU A 102 17.80 9.00 0.65
CA GLU A 102 16.53 9.69 0.41
C GLU A 102 16.32 10.74 1.50
N VAL A 103 16.10 11.99 1.11
CA VAL A 103 15.94 13.13 2.02
C VAL A 103 14.83 12.90 3.04
N TRP A 104 13.73 12.27 2.62
CA TRP A 104 12.64 11.94 3.53
C TRP A 104 13.08 10.93 4.60
N THR A 105 13.84 9.90 4.23
CA THR A 105 14.35 8.91 5.18
C THR A 105 15.33 9.53 6.18
N GLU A 106 16.19 10.44 5.74
CA GLU A 106 17.07 11.22 6.63
C GLU A 106 16.28 12.10 7.60
N SER A 107 15.13 12.65 7.19
CA SER A 107 14.29 13.45 8.09
C SER A 107 13.69 12.61 9.24
N ILE A 108 13.45 11.32 9.04
CA ILE A 108 12.84 10.42 10.03
C ILE A 108 13.77 10.22 11.23
N VAL A 109 15.09 10.20 11.03
CA VAL A 109 16.04 9.99 12.13
C VAL A 109 16.00 11.12 13.16
N THR A 110 15.56 12.32 12.74
CA THR A 110 15.46 13.50 13.60
C THR A 110 14.18 13.56 14.47
N TYR A 111 13.22 12.66 14.26
CA TYR A 111 11.99 12.64 15.05
C TYR A 111 12.29 12.33 16.53
N SER A 112 11.49 12.89 17.44
CA SER A 112 11.55 12.50 18.86
C SER A 112 11.22 11.01 19.03
N SER A 113 11.68 10.38 20.11
CA SER A 113 11.48 8.93 20.33
C SER A 113 10.01 8.52 20.30
N PHE A 114 9.12 9.35 20.87
CA PHE A 114 7.67 9.06 20.87
C PHE A 114 7.05 9.20 19.48
N SER A 115 7.38 10.28 18.75
CA SER A 115 6.90 10.48 17.38
C SER A 115 7.39 9.36 16.45
N PHE A 116 8.66 8.99 16.57
CA PHE A 116 9.26 7.90 15.81
C PHE A 116 8.61 6.54 16.11
N PHE A 117 8.31 6.25 17.37
CA PHE A 117 7.58 5.04 17.75
C PHE A 117 6.20 4.99 17.09
N LEU A 118 5.43 6.08 17.17
CA LEU A 118 4.11 6.16 16.53
C LEU A 118 4.20 6.02 15.01
N PHE A 119 5.14 6.75 14.40
CA PHE A 119 5.44 6.66 12.98
C PHE A 119 5.74 5.21 12.57
N SER A 120 6.68 4.56 13.27
CA SER A 120 7.11 3.18 13.00
C SER A 120 5.95 2.21 13.11
N PHE A 121 5.12 2.34 14.15
CA PHE A 121 3.91 1.52 14.30
C PHE A 121 2.96 1.71 13.12
N CYS A 122 2.71 2.95 12.69
CA CYS A 122 1.82 3.23 11.57
C CYS A 122 2.37 2.68 10.25
N VAL A 123 3.64 2.91 9.91
CA VAL A 123 4.22 2.46 8.63
C VAL A 123 4.42 0.95 8.57
N CYS A 124 4.71 0.28 9.70
CA CYS A 124 4.92 -1.17 9.72
C CYS A 124 3.62 -1.98 9.76
N PHE A 125 2.51 -1.41 10.25
CA PHE A 125 1.26 -2.16 10.46
C PHE A 125 0.04 -1.52 9.82
N LEU A 126 -0.25 -0.24 10.12
CA LEU A 126 -1.46 0.40 9.60
C LEU A 126 -1.38 0.65 8.09
N ALA A 127 -0.25 1.13 7.61
CA ALA A 127 -0.01 1.40 6.19
C ALA A 127 -0.20 0.17 5.31
N PRO A 128 0.45 -0.98 5.60
CA PRO A 128 0.16 -2.23 4.92
C PRO A 128 -1.33 -2.57 4.87
N ILE A 129 -2.07 -2.36 5.96
CA ILE A 129 -3.50 -2.70 5.99
C ILE A 129 -4.30 -1.80 5.03
N TYR A 130 -4.22 -0.47 5.18
CA TYR A 130 -5.05 0.41 4.37
C TYR A 130 -4.59 0.45 2.90
N GLU A 131 -3.29 0.34 2.63
CA GLU A 131 -2.77 0.33 1.26
C GLU A 131 -3.16 -0.97 0.54
N GLU A 132 -3.04 -2.13 1.17
CA GLU A 132 -3.47 -3.38 0.51
C GLU A 132 -4.98 -3.42 0.27
N ILE A 133 -5.79 -2.88 1.18
CA ILE A 133 -7.23 -2.73 0.95
C ILE A 133 -7.50 -1.85 -0.28
N VAL A 134 -6.83 -0.72 -0.40
CA VAL A 134 -7.06 0.24 -1.49
C VAL A 134 -6.50 -0.24 -2.81
N PHE A 135 -5.22 -0.62 -2.85
CA PHE A 135 -4.53 -1.00 -4.09
C PHE A 135 -4.90 -2.42 -4.55
N ARG A 136 -4.93 -3.41 -3.65
CA ARG A 136 -5.16 -4.83 -4.03
C ARG A 136 -6.61 -5.24 -3.84
N GLY A 137 -7.29 -4.65 -2.87
CA GLY A 137 -8.72 -4.85 -2.62
C GLY A 137 -9.58 -4.12 -3.65
N PHE A 138 -9.35 -2.84 -3.91
CA PHE A 138 -10.20 -2.07 -4.83
C PHE A 138 -9.58 -1.89 -6.22
N LEU A 139 -8.44 -1.21 -6.32
CA LEU A 139 -7.88 -0.82 -7.62
C LEU A 139 -7.59 -2.03 -8.52
N LEU A 140 -6.80 -3.01 -8.04
CA LEU A 140 -6.51 -4.25 -8.78
C LEU A 140 -7.79 -5.04 -9.09
N ASN A 141 -8.71 -5.12 -8.12
CA ASN A 141 -9.93 -5.90 -8.25
C ASN A 141 -10.82 -5.42 -9.40
N ALA A 142 -10.88 -4.11 -9.66
CA ALA A 142 -11.59 -3.55 -10.81
C ALA A 142 -11.16 -4.20 -12.14
N PHE A 143 -9.88 -4.58 -12.28
CA PHE A 143 -9.36 -5.25 -13.46
C PHE A 143 -9.59 -6.78 -13.42
N LEU A 144 -9.55 -7.39 -12.24
CA LEU A 144 -9.74 -8.84 -12.08
C LEU A 144 -11.12 -9.32 -12.54
N LEU A 145 -12.13 -8.45 -12.55
CA LEU A 145 -13.49 -8.72 -13.02
C LEU A 145 -13.58 -9.07 -14.52
N TRP A 146 -12.57 -8.70 -15.31
CA TRP A 146 -12.62 -8.69 -16.79
C TRP A 146 -11.79 -9.78 -17.47
N GLY A 147 -11.19 -10.70 -16.70
CA GLY A 147 -10.50 -11.88 -17.23
C GLY A 147 -8.97 -11.74 -17.36
N PRO A 148 -8.31 -12.74 -17.97
CA PRO A 148 -6.84 -12.89 -17.87
C PRO A 148 -6.01 -11.78 -18.52
N LYS A 149 -6.42 -11.25 -19.67
CA LYS A 149 -5.69 -10.16 -20.35
C LYS A 149 -5.74 -8.87 -19.53
N VAL A 150 -6.93 -8.49 -19.06
CA VAL A 150 -7.14 -7.26 -18.27
C VAL A 150 -6.47 -7.35 -16.90
N LYS A 151 -6.37 -8.56 -16.33
CA LYS A 151 -5.58 -8.83 -15.12
C LYS A 151 -4.13 -8.36 -15.24
N VAL A 152 -3.46 -8.62 -16.37
CA VAL A 152 -2.06 -8.21 -16.56
C VAL A 152 -1.95 -6.69 -16.57
N TYR A 153 -2.84 -6.00 -17.27
CA TYR A 153 -2.90 -4.52 -17.23
C TYR A 153 -3.19 -4.00 -15.83
N GLY A 154 -4.06 -4.67 -15.08
CA GLY A 154 -4.34 -4.34 -13.68
C GLY A 154 -3.10 -4.44 -12.80
N ILE A 155 -2.30 -5.50 -12.92
CA ILE A 155 -1.05 -5.64 -12.17
C ILE A 155 -0.11 -4.48 -12.48
N VAL A 156 0.12 -4.18 -13.76
CA VAL A 156 1.04 -3.11 -14.18
C VAL A 156 0.53 -1.73 -13.73
N LEU A 157 -0.74 -1.42 -13.94
CA LEU A 157 -1.32 -0.12 -13.57
C LEU A 157 -1.39 0.07 -12.06
N THR A 158 -1.80 -0.94 -11.29
CA THR A 158 -1.75 -0.89 -9.83
C THR A 158 -0.33 -0.67 -9.33
N SER A 159 0.66 -1.32 -9.95
CA SER A 159 2.06 -1.19 -9.55
C SER A 159 2.65 0.16 -9.88
N LEU A 160 2.32 0.70 -11.07
CA LEU A 160 2.74 2.03 -11.48
C LEU A 160 2.15 3.10 -10.58
N LEU A 161 0.84 3.05 -10.30
CA LEU A 161 0.18 4.00 -9.40
C LEU A 161 0.71 3.88 -7.97
N PHE A 162 0.91 2.67 -7.46
CA PHE A 162 1.50 2.46 -6.14
C PHE A 162 2.86 3.16 -6.04
N SER A 163 3.77 2.90 -7.00
CA SER A 163 5.09 3.54 -7.04
C SER A 163 4.99 5.07 -7.13
N LEU A 164 4.27 5.60 -8.12
CA LEU A 164 4.23 7.05 -8.38
C LEU A 164 3.57 7.86 -7.27
N MET A 165 2.70 7.24 -6.47
CA MET A 165 2.04 7.90 -5.34
C MET A 165 2.94 8.06 -4.11
N HIS A 166 4.11 7.41 -4.06
CA HIS A 166 5.09 7.59 -2.99
C HIS A 166 5.96 8.83 -3.26
N THR A 167 5.33 9.99 -3.33
CA THR A 167 5.95 11.27 -3.72
C THR A 167 6.93 11.82 -2.68
N GLN A 168 7.05 11.17 -1.51
CA GLN A 168 8.09 11.47 -0.52
C GLN A 168 9.50 11.03 -0.95
N TYR A 169 9.62 10.15 -1.94
CA TYR A 169 10.90 9.70 -2.50
C TYR A 169 11.26 10.45 -3.77
N ASN A 170 12.55 10.53 -4.07
CA ASN A 170 13.06 11.24 -5.26
C ASN A 170 13.88 10.34 -6.18
N SER A 171 14.49 9.26 -5.67
CA SER A 171 15.36 8.42 -6.49
C SER A 171 14.55 7.55 -7.44
N PRO A 172 14.89 7.52 -8.75
CA PRO A 172 14.31 6.57 -9.69
C PRO A 172 14.48 5.11 -9.28
N THR A 173 15.57 4.77 -8.59
CA THR A 173 15.82 3.40 -8.11
C THR A 173 14.82 2.97 -7.04
N THR A 174 14.46 3.88 -6.12
CA THR A 174 13.41 3.67 -5.12
C THR A 174 12.05 3.43 -5.79
N PHE A 175 11.70 4.19 -6.82
CA PHE A 175 10.46 3.98 -7.57
C PHE A 175 10.45 2.62 -8.31
N ILE A 176 11.57 2.21 -8.92
CA ILE A 176 11.68 0.89 -9.56
C ILE A 176 11.49 -0.24 -8.54
N GLU A 177 12.06 -0.09 -7.34
CA GLU A 177 11.86 -1.04 -6.25
C GLU A 177 10.38 -1.09 -5.81
N LEU A 178 9.76 0.05 -5.54
CA LEU A 178 8.36 0.13 -5.12
C LEU A 178 7.41 -0.44 -6.19
N PHE A 179 7.69 -0.19 -7.47
CA PHE A 179 6.97 -0.81 -8.57
C PHE A 179 7.11 -2.34 -8.54
N THR A 180 8.34 -2.84 -8.46
CA THR A 180 8.62 -4.29 -8.48
C THR A 180 8.03 -4.99 -7.26
N PHE A 181 8.18 -4.39 -6.09
CA PHE A 181 7.56 -4.82 -4.85
C PHE A 181 6.04 -4.87 -4.99
N SER A 182 5.43 -3.85 -5.61
CA SER A 182 4.01 -3.81 -5.84
C SER A 182 3.51 -4.94 -6.73
N VAL A 183 4.26 -5.28 -7.79
CA VAL A 183 4.00 -6.44 -8.65
C VAL A 183 3.99 -7.73 -7.83
N ILE A 184 4.98 -7.94 -6.96
CA ILE A 184 5.07 -9.12 -6.07
C ILE A 184 3.79 -9.23 -5.21
N LEU A 185 3.34 -8.14 -4.59
CA LEU A 185 2.13 -8.12 -3.78
C LEU A 185 0.85 -8.36 -4.61
N CYS A 186 0.77 -7.84 -5.84
CA CYS A 186 -0.34 -8.15 -6.74
C CYS A 186 -0.40 -9.65 -7.05
N TYR A 187 0.74 -10.30 -7.30
CA TYR A 187 0.80 -11.75 -7.49
C TYR A 187 0.42 -12.50 -6.21
N ALA A 188 0.87 -12.06 -5.03
CA ALA A 188 0.48 -12.66 -3.75
C ALA A 188 -1.04 -12.60 -3.52
N ARG A 189 -1.68 -11.45 -3.83
CA ARG A 189 -3.13 -11.28 -3.78
C ARG A 189 -3.87 -12.26 -4.70
N ILE A 190 -3.38 -12.42 -5.93
CA ILE A 190 -4.01 -13.29 -6.94
C ILE A 190 -3.81 -14.76 -6.56
N TYR A 191 -2.59 -15.13 -6.13
CA TYR A 191 -2.22 -16.50 -5.78
C TYR A 191 -3.04 -17.04 -4.59
N LYS A 192 -3.19 -16.26 -3.52
CA LYS A 192 -3.97 -16.67 -2.33
C LYS A 192 -5.44 -16.28 -2.38
N ASN A 193 -5.86 -15.62 -3.45
CA ASN A 193 -7.17 -15.00 -3.58
C ASN A 193 -7.59 -14.26 -2.29
N GLY A 194 -6.73 -13.42 -1.71
CA GLY A 194 -7.10 -12.59 -0.58
C GLY A 194 -6.00 -11.63 -0.12
N LEU A 195 -6.37 -10.76 0.82
CA LEU A 195 -5.51 -9.66 1.28
C LEU A 195 -4.53 -10.04 2.40
N LEU A 196 -4.75 -11.15 3.11
CA LEU A 196 -3.96 -11.46 4.29
C LEU A 196 -2.47 -11.71 3.97
N LEU A 197 -2.16 -12.45 2.91
CA LEU A 197 -0.78 -12.67 2.47
C LEU A 197 -0.08 -11.37 2.04
N PRO A 198 -0.61 -10.56 1.10
CA PRO A 198 0.07 -9.32 0.73
C PRO A 198 0.20 -8.33 1.89
N ILE A 199 -0.78 -8.23 2.81
CA ILE A 199 -0.65 -7.42 4.03
C ILE A 199 0.55 -7.89 4.85
N PHE A 200 0.64 -9.20 5.12
CA PHE A 200 1.74 -9.76 5.90
C PHE A 200 3.12 -9.51 5.26
N LEU A 201 3.24 -9.73 3.96
CA LEU A 201 4.47 -9.47 3.21
C LEU A 201 4.84 -7.99 3.23
N HIS A 202 3.85 -7.10 3.18
CA HIS A 202 4.04 -5.66 3.26
C HIS A 202 4.47 -5.21 4.66
N CYS A 203 3.89 -5.77 5.72
CA CYS A 203 4.39 -5.55 7.07
C CYS A 203 5.86 -5.95 7.21
N ILE A 204 6.27 -7.10 6.64
CA ILE A 204 7.68 -7.55 6.68
C ILE A 204 8.58 -6.55 5.96
N PHE A 205 8.22 -6.13 4.75
CA PHE A 205 9.03 -5.21 3.96
C PHE A 205 9.22 -3.86 4.67
N ASN A 206 8.15 -3.26 5.18
CA ASN A 206 8.23 -1.99 5.90
C ASN A 206 8.95 -2.13 7.24
N SER A 207 8.79 -3.27 7.94
CA SER A 207 9.52 -3.53 9.18
C SER A 207 11.02 -3.64 8.94
N PHE A 208 11.44 -4.32 7.87
CA PHE A 208 12.84 -4.40 7.50
C PHE A 208 13.42 -3.01 7.19
N ALA A 209 12.73 -2.20 6.37
CA ALA A 209 13.14 -0.83 6.08
C ALA A 209 13.24 0.03 7.35
N THR A 210 12.26 -0.09 8.25
CA THR A 210 12.23 0.64 9.53
C THR A 210 13.37 0.21 10.46
N ILE A 211 13.72 -1.08 10.50
CA ILE A 211 14.88 -1.56 11.27
C ILE A 211 16.18 -0.92 10.77
N LEU A 212 16.36 -0.77 9.46
CA LEU A 212 17.54 -0.09 8.91
C LEU A 212 17.60 1.38 9.35
N VAL A 213 16.45 2.06 9.42
CA VAL A 213 16.36 3.42 9.97
C VAL A 213 16.65 3.46 11.47
N ILE A 214 16.23 2.45 12.24
CA ILE A 214 16.56 2.35 13.67
C ILE A 214 18.08 2.24 13.87
N LEU A 215 18.76 1.45 13.04
CA LEU A 215 20.20 1.26 13.12
C LEU A 215 21.01 2.51 12.74
N SER A 216 20.38 3.50 12.08
CA SER A 216 20.99 4.76 11.69
C SER A 216 20.61 5.96 12.57
N ARG A 217 19.83 5.74 13.65
CA ARG A 217 19.48 6.75 14.66
C ARG A 217 20.49 6.78 15.80
#